data_AF-A0A2S8ZKP4-F1
#
_entry.id   AF-A0A2S8ZKP4-F1
#
_cell.length_a   1.000
_cell.length_b   1.000
_cell.length_c   1.000
_cell.angle_alpha   90.00
_cell.angle_beta   90.00
_cell.angle_gamma   90.00
#
_symmetry.space_group_name_H-M   'P 1'
#
loop_
_entity.id
_entity.type
_entity.pdbx_description
1 polymer ?
#
loop_
_entity_poly.entity_id
_entity_poly.type
_entity_poly.pdbx_seq_one_letter_code
_entity_poly.pdbx_strand_id
1 'polypeptide(L)'
;MTVSPAVATILRDIIGLEQVDEENQLHVRLADAITNAGPGASFGARVVALRYVFNWALNAAGKEFGTAKANYEHFIAKTKTRLLAEPKMSVAKAEAMAEADDEAYRLKLEYLLAEQQERSMRKFLDTLESALDNHRTDRADQRAADRASAQGYGGGA
;
A
#
# COMPACT_ATOMS: atom_id res chain seq x y z
N MET A 1 -4.80 17.61 13.98
CA MET A 1 -6.07 17.19 14.62
C MET A 1 -5.66 16.12 15.60
N THR A 2 -5.82 16.34 16.90
CA THR A 2 -5.27 15.41 17.89
C THR A 2 -6.00 14.07 17.81
N VAL A 3 -5.26 13.01 17.45
CA VAL A 3 -5.81 11.66 17.28
C VAL A 3 -6.12 11.06 18.65
N SER A 4 -7.33 10.51 18.79
CA SER A 4 -7.76 9.86 20.04
C SER A 4 -6.88 8.63 20.37
N PRO A 5 -6.48 8.42 21.63
CA PRO A 5 -5.72 7.24 22.05
C PRO A 5 -6.39 5.90 21.69
N ALA A 6 -7.73 5.87 21.67
CA ALA A 6 -8.49 4.68 21.27
C ALA A 6 -8.32 4.38 19.77
N VAL A 7 -8.29 5.42 18.94
CA VAL A 7 -8.07 5.29 17.49
C VAL A 7 -6.64 4.83 17.22
N ALA A 8 -5.66 5.43 17.88
CA ALA A 8 -4.26 5.02 17.77
C ALA A 8 -4.06 3.54 18.17
N THR A 9 -4.71 3.10 19.25
CA THR A 9 -4.69 1.68 19.67
C THR A 9 -5.26 0.77 18.59
N ILE A 10 -6.41 1.12 18.00
CA ILE A 10 -7.01 0.33 16.91
C ILE A 10 -6.07 0.24 15.70
N LEU A 11 -5.44 1.35 15.31
CA LEU A 11 -4.52 1.37 14.18
C LEU A 11 -3.28 0.52 14.46
N ARG A 12 -2.69 0.61 15.66
CA ARG A 12 -1.60 -0.27 16.06
C ARG A 12 -2.02 -1.74 16.01
N ASP A 13 -3.18 -2.07 16.55
CA ASP A 13 -3.62 -3.46 16.68
C ASP A 13 -4.00 -4.11 15.34
N ILE A 14 -4.55 -3.33 14.39
CA ILE A 14 -4.95 -3.86 13.07
C ILE A 14 -3.80 -3.82 12.06
N ILE A 15 -3.02 -2.73 12.03
CA ILE A 15 -2.04 -2.47 10.97
C ILE A 15 -0.60 -2.26 11.45
N GLY A 16 -0.34 -2.38 12.75
CA GLY A 16 0.99 -2.19 13.32
C GLY A 16 1.48 -0.74 13.29
N LEU A 17 0.57 0.24 13.14
CA LEU A 17 0.94 1.65 13.16
C LEU A 17 1.20 2.13 14.59
N GLU A 18 2.46 2.05 15.03
CA GLU A 18 2.88 2.37 16.39
C GLU A 18 2.66 3.85 16.77
N GLN A 19 2.89 4.76 15.82
CA GLN A 19 2.72 6.18 16.02
C GLN A 19 2.00 6.83 14.84
N VAL A 20 0.93 7.56 15.14
CA VAL A 20 0.21 8.35 14.15
C VAL A 20 0.90 9.71 14.01
N ASP A 21 1.66 9.85 12.94
CA ASP A 21 2.19 11.15 12.50
C ASP A 21 1.07 12.03 11.90
N GLU A 22 0.80 13.19 12.52
CA GLU A 22 -0.24 14.13 12.09
C GLU A 22 0.14 14.92 10.83
N GLU A 23 1.42 14.97 10.46
CA GLU A 23 1.88 15.61 9.22
C GLU A 23 1.72 14.68 8.02
N ASN A 24 1.62 13.37 8.27
CA ASN A 24 1.43 12.37 7.24
C ASN A 24 -0.07 12.24 6.86
N GLN A 25 -0.42 12.69 5.66
CA GLN A 25 -1.80 12.64 5.17
C GLN A 25 -2.42 11.23 5.14
N LEU A 26 -1.62 10.18 4.92
CA LEU A 26 -2.12 8.81 4.97
C LEU A 26 -2.55 8.46 6.39
N HIS A 27 -1.71 8.76 7.38
CA HIS A 27 -2.00 8.49 8.79
C HIS A 27 -3.25 9.21 9.28
N VAL A 28 -3.39 10.50 8.93
CA VAL A 28 -4.60 11.28 9.23
C VAL A 28 -5.85 10.62 8.65
N ARG A 29 -5.81 10.22 7.37
CA ARG A 29 -6.96 9.56 6.73
C ARG A 29 -7.28 8.20 7.32
N LEU A 30 -6.28 7.45 7.76
CA LEU A 30 -6.48 6.17 8.47
C LEU A 30 -7.16 6.40 9.82
N ALA A 31 -6.71 7.41 10.57
CA ALA A 31 -7.35 7.81 11.83
C ALA A 31 -8.80 8.28 11.61
N ASP A 32 -9.05 9.07 10.58
CA ASP A 32 -10.40 9.51 10.20
C ASP A 32 -11.29 8.32 9.81
N ALA A 33 -10.77 7.36 9.04
CA ALA A 33 -11.54 6.18 8.64
C ALA A 33 -11.98 5.33 9.84
N ILE A 34 -11.10 5.15 10.84
CA ILE A 34 -11.44 4.45 12.08
C ILE A 34 -12.42 5.28 12.92
N THR A 35 -12.22 6.59 13.02
CA THR A 35 -13.12 7.48 13.75
C THR A 35 -14.53 7.45 13.15
N ASN A 36 -14.64 7.53 11.83
CA ASN A 36 -15.90 7.53 11.09
C ASN A 36 -16.61 6.17 11.11
N ALA A 37 -15.87 5.06 11.20
CA ALA A 37 -16.48 3.75 11.42
C ALA A 37 -17.23 3.70 12.76
N GLY A 38 -16.80 4.49 13.75
CA GLY A 38 -17.42 4.61 15.05
C GLY A 38 -17.00 3.52 16.05
N PRO A 39 -17.23 3.75 17.34
CA PRO A 39 -16.73 2.88 18.40
C PRO A 39 -17.32 1.47 18.37
N GLY A 40 -18.57 1.32 17.91
CA GLY A 40 -19.27 0.03 17.80
C GLY A 40 -18.96 -0.76 16.52
N ALA A 41 -18.11 -0.25 15.62
CA ALA A 41 -17.77 -0.96 14.40
C ALA A 41 -17.11 -2.32 14.68
N SER A 42 -17.54 -3.33 13.95
CA SER A 42 -16.88 -4.64 13.97
C SER A 42 -15.45 -4.55 13.41
N PHE A 43 -14.61 -5.52 13.77
CA PHE A 43 -13.26 -5.65 13.19
C PHE A 43 -13.29 -5.62 11.66
N GLY A 44 -14.19 -6.40 11.02
CA GLY A 44 -14.32 -6.44 9.57
C GLY A 44 -14.68 -5.09 8.95
N ALA A 45 -15.59 -4.33 9.57
CA ALA A 45 -15.95 -2.99 9.11
C ALA A 45 -14.75 -2.02 9.16
N ARG A 46 -13.94 -2.10 10.23
CA ARG A 46 -12.72 -1.30 10.38
C ARG A 46 -11.67 -1.66 9.33
N VAL A 47 -11.42 -2.96 9.10
CA VAL A 47 -10.46 -3.38 8.07
C VAL A 47 -10.92 -2.95 6.66
N VAL A 48 -12.21 -3.06 6.36
CA VAL A 48 -12.77 -2.58 5.08
C VAL A 48 -12.56 -1.06 4.92
N ALA A 49 -12.82 -0.27 5.97
CA ALA A 49 -12.58 1.17 5.94
C ALA A 49 -11.11 1.50 5.65
N LEU A 50 -10.17 0.80 6.31
CA LEU A 50 -8.73 0.97 6.08
C LEU A 50 -8.33 0.56 4.65
N ARG A 51 -8.87 -0.54 4.11
CA ARG A 51 -8.60 -0.97 2.72
C ARG A 51 -8.97 0.11 1.70
N TYR A 52 -10.08 0.84 1.89
CA TYR A 52 -10.43 1.94 0.98
C TYR A 52 -9.41 3.09 1.02
N VAL A 53 -8.92 3.45 2.22
CA VAL A 53 -7.87 4.47 2.36
C VAL A 53 -6.57 4.03 1.68
N PHE A 54 -6.14 2.78 1.93
CA PHE A 54 -4.93 2.23 1.29
C PHE A 54 -5.08 2.09 -0.23
N ASN A 55 -6.26 1.71 -0.73
CA ASN A 55 -6.50 1.65 -2.17
C ASN A 55 -6.43 3.04 -2.83
N TRP A 56 -6.93 4.08 -2.16
CA TRP A 56 -6.76 5.46 -2.63
C TRP A 56 -5.28 5.85 -2.66
N ALA A 57 -4.52 5.54 -1.60
CA ALA A 57 -3.09 5.82 -1.55
C ALA A 57 -2.29 5.03 -2.60
N LEU A 58 -2.66 3.77 -2.86
CA LEU A 58 -2.06 2.95 -3.92
C LEU A 58 -2.32 3.57 -5.30
N ASN A 59 -3.52 4.08 -5.56
CA ASN A 59 -3.81 4.75 -6.83
C ASN A 59 -2.97 6.03 -7.02
N ALA A 60 -2.73 6.79 -5.95
CA ALA A 60 -1.83 7.94 -5.99
C ALA A 60 -0.38 7.50 -6.27
N ALA A 61 0.13 6.51 -5.54
CA ALA A 61 1.48 5.95 -5.75
C ALA A 61 1.65 5.38 -7.16
N GLY A 62 0.62 4.72 -7.71
CA GLY A 62 0.63 4.20 -9.09
C GLY A 62 0.72 5.29 -10.15
N LYS A 63 0.06 6.45 -9.93
CA LYS A 63 0.20 7.62 -10.82
C LYS A 63 1.59 8.22 -10.76
N GLU A 64 2.14 8.34 -9.55
CA GLU A 64 3.50 8.84 -9.33
C GLU A 64 4.53 7.94 -9.99
N PHE A 65 4.43 6.62 -9.77
CA PHE A 65 5.25 5.63 -10.44
C PHE A 65 5.15 5.73 -11.97
N GLY A 66 3.93 5.75 -12.53
CA GLY A 66 3.73 5.88 -13.97
C GLY A 66 4.37 7.16 -14.55
N THR A 67 4.27 8.27 -13.82
CA THR A 67 4.85 9.56 -14.21
C THR A 67 6.38 9.52 -14.15
N ALA A 68 6.96 9.02 -13.06
CA ALA A 68 8.41 8.92 -12.88
C ALA A 68 9.03 8.00 -13.94
N LYS A 69 8.39 6.86 -14.21
CA LYS A 69 8.79 5.95 -15.28
C LYS A 69 8.76 6.63 -16.65
N ALA A 70 7.66 7.31 -16.99
CA ALA A 70 7.53 8.00 -18.26
C ALA A 70 8.58 9.11 -18.43
N ASN A 71 8.88 9.86 -17.37
CA ASN A 71 9.91 10.92 -17.39
C ASN A 71 11.30 10.33 -17.65
N TYR A 72 11.67 9.24 -16.95
CA TYR A 72 12.93 8.54 -17.16
C TYR A 72 13.04 8.00 -18.60
N GLU A 73 12.04 7.26 -19.06
CA GLU A 73 12.04 6.65 -20.40
C GLU A 73 12.09 7.73 -21.50
N HIS A 74 11.35 8.83 -21.33
CA HIS A 74 11.39 9.96 -22.25
C HIS A 74 12.76 10.62 -22.30
N PHE A 75 13.39 10.86 -21.14
CA PHE A 75 14.74 11.44 -21.08
C PHE A 75 15.76 10.57 -21.81
N ILE A 76 15.80 9.26 -21.50
CA ILE A 76 16.72 8.32 -22.15
C ILE A 76 16.49 8.29 -23.66
N ALA A 77 15.24 8.20 -24.11
CA ALA A 77 14.93 8.17 -25.54
C ALA A 77 15.39 9.46 -26.24
N LYS A 78 15.06 10.62 -25.68
CA LYS A 78 15.46 11.93 -26.24
C LYS A 78 16.98 12.09 -26.30
N THR A 79 17.68 11.74 -25.22
CA THR A 79 19.14 11.84 -25.14
C THR A 79 19.82 10.87 -26.09
N LYS A 80 19.35 9.63 -26.16
CA LYS A 80 19.83 8.62 -27.12
C LYS A 80 19.64 9.06 -28.57
N THR A 81 18.47 9.59 -28.93
CA THR A 81 18.22 10.15 -30.27
C THR A 81 19.15 11.31 -30.59
N ARG A 82 19.40 12.21 -29.64
CA ARG A 82 20.34 13.32 -29.81
C ARG A 82 21.77 12.82 -30.05
N LEU A 83 22.23 11.86 -29.27
CA LEU A 83 23.58 11.27 -29.41
C LEU A 83 23.74 10.50 -30.72
N LEU A 84 22.70 9.80 -31.18
CA LEU A 84 22.70 9.07 -32.44
C LEU A 84 22.77 9.98 -33.68
N ALA A 85 22.48 11.28 -33.56
CA ALA A 85 22.71 12.24 -34.63
C ALA A 85 24.21 12.55 -34.83
N GLU A 86 25.08 12.16 -33.90
CA GLU A 86 26.52 12.37 -34.01
C GLU A 86 27.18 11.33 -34.95
N PRO A 87 28.10 11.75 -35.83
CA PRO A 87 28.80 10.84 -36.73
C PRO A 87 29.59 9.77 -35.97
N LYS A 88 29.49 8.51 -36.42
CA LYS A 88 30.16 7.33 -35.82
C LYS A 88 29.68 6.96 -34.40
N MET A 89 28.53 7.47 -33.95
CA MET A 89 27.90 7.00 -32.73
C MET A 89 27.23 5.65 -32.96
N SER A 90 27.52 4.66 -32.12
CA SER A 90 26.79 3.39 -32.12
C SER A 90 25.60 3.44 -31.16
N VAL A 91 24.58 2.62 -31.42
CA VAL A 91 23.39 2.51 -30.55
C VAL A 91 23.79 2.17 -29.11
N ALA A 92 24.69 1.20 -28.93
CA ALA A 92 25.14 0.77 -27.61
C ALA A 92 25.91 1.88 -26.86
N LYS A 93 26.75 2.65 -27.56
CA LYS A 93 27.48 3.76 -26.94
C LYS A 93 26.55 4.92 -26.57
N ALA A 94 25.60 5.26 -27.44
CA ALA A 94 24.60 6.30 -27.16
C ALA A 94 23.73 5.96 -25.94
N GLU A 95 23.36 4.68 -25.80
CA GLU A 95 22.58 4.19 -24.66
C GLU A 95 23.39 4.27 -23.36
N ALA A 96 24.62 3.74 -23.34
CA ALA A 96 25.49 3.83 -22.17
C ALA A 96 25.78 5.29 -21.75
N MET A 97 25.93 6.20 -22.71
CA MET A 97 26.11 7.64 -22.42
C MET A 97 24.83 8.30 -21.91
N ALA A 98 23.66 7.92 -22.42
CA ALA A 98 22.39 8.43 -21.93
C ALA A 98 22.09 7.96 -20.50
N GLU A 99 22.44 6.72 -20.16
CA GLU A 99 22.28 6.16 -18.81
C GLU A 99 23.31 6.72 -17.81
N ALA A 100 24.50 7.09 -18.27
CA ALA A 100 25.55 7.69 -17.45
C ALA A 100 25.34 9.18 -17.15
N ASP A 101 24.29 9.79 -17.72
CA ASP A 101 23.93 11.19 -17.46
C ASP A 101 23.40 11.36 -16.03
N ASP A 102 23.84 12.40 -15.30
CA ASP A 102 23.44 12.65 -13.91
C ASP A 102 21.91 12.81 -13.78
N GLU A 103 21.27 13.40 -14.80
CA GLU A 103 19.82 13.56 -14.82
C GLU A 103 19.11 12.22 -15.04
N ALA A 104 19.67 11.32 -15.87
CA ALA A 104 19.16 9.96 -15.99
C ALA A 104 19.24 9.22 -14.66
N TYR A 105 20.35 9.36 -13.92
CA TYR A 105 20.49 8.76 -12.59
C TYR A 105 19.43 9.28 -11.62
N ARG A 106 19.23 10.61 -11.56
CA ARG A 106 18.21 11.23 -10.71
C ARG A 106 16.80 10.70 -11.02
N LEU A 107 16.41 10.73 -12.30
CA LEU A 107 15.11 10.25 -12.76
C LEU A 107 14.95 8.74 -12.52
N LYS A 108 16.02 7.97 -12.66
CA LYS A 108 16.01 6.52 -12.37
C LYS A 108 15.76 6.26 -10.89
N LEU A 109 16.40 7.02 -10.01
CA LEU A 109 16.18 6.90 -8.57
C LEU A 109 14.73 7.23 -8.21
N GLU A 110 14.17 8.31 -8.74
CA GLU A 110 12.76 8.69 -8.54
C GLU A 110 11.81 7.59 -9.01
N TYR A 111 12.04 7.03 -10.21
CA TYR A 111 11.31 5.86 -10.69
C TYR A 111 11.40 4.71 -9.68
N LEU A 112 12.60 4.27 -9.30
CA LEU A 112 12.78 3.10 -8.43
C LEU A 112 12.11 3.28 -7.05
N LEU A 113 12.17 4.48 -6.47
CA LEU A 113 11.51 4.79 -5.21
C LEU A 113 9.99 4.72 -5.34
N ALA A 114 9.43 5.34 -6.38
CA ALA A 114 7.98 5.31 -6.64
C ALA A 114 7.48 3.88 -6.91
N GLU A 115 8.25 3.08 -7.65
CA GLU A 115 7.95 1.66 -7.88
C GLU A 115 7.96 0.86 -6.57
N GLN A 116 8.96 1.08 -5.71
CA GLN A 116 9.02 0.41 -4.42
C GLN A 116 7.85 0.79 -3.51
N GLN A 117 7.43 2.06 -3.53
CA GLN A 117 6.28 2.54 -2.77
C GLN A 117 4.97 1.92 -3.26
N GLU A 118 4.75 1.88 -4.58
CA GLU A 118 3.58 1.21 -5.18
C GLU A 118 3.53 -0.28 -4.80
N ARG A 119 4.66 -0.99 -4.96
CA ARG A 119 4.76 -2.42 -4.62
C ARG A 119 4.50 -2.67 -3.14
N SER A 120 5.03 -1.83 -2.27
CA SER A 120 4.82 -1.92 -0.82
C SER A 120 3.34 -1.74 -0.47
N MET A 121 2.67 -0.74 -1.04
CA MET A 121 1.24 -0.48 -0.82
C MET A 121 0.36 -1.63 -1.33
N ARG A 122 0.70 -2.21 -2.48
CA ARG A 122 0.00 -3.39 -3.02
C ARG A 122 0.11 -4.59 -2.09
N LYS A 123 1.33 -4.93 -1.66
CA LYS A 123 1.56 -6.04 -0.72
C LYS A 123 0.86 -5.82 0.62
N PHE A 124 0.76 -4.57 1.06
CA PHE A 124 0.03 -4.22 2.26
C PHE A 124 -1.48 -4.50 2.12
N LEU A 125 -2.10 -4.17 0.97
CA LEU A 125 -3.50 -4.51 0.72
C LEU A 125 -3.75 -6.02 0.71
N ASP A 126 -2.84 -6.81 0.12
CA ASP A 126 -2.91 -8.27 0.13
C ASP A 126 -2.86 -8.83 1.56
N THR A 127 -2.07 -8.19 2.43
CA THR A 127 -1.97 -8.54 3.85
C THR A 127 -3.27 -8.24 4.60
N LEU A 128 -3.91 -7.09 4.34
CA LEU A 128 -5.21 -6.76 4.92
C LEU A 128 -6.32 -7.71 4.47
N GLU A 129 -6.28 -8.15 3.21
CA GLU A 129 -7.23 -9.14 2.68
C GLU A 129 -7.06 -10.50 3.36
N SER A 130 -5.82 -10.96 3.49
CA SER A 130 -5.49 -12.20 4.20
C SER A 130 -5.95 -12.16 5.66
N ALA A 131 -5.75 -11.02 6.35
CA ALA A 131 -6.22 -10.83 7.73
C ALA A 131 -7.75 -10.90 7.85
N LEU A 132 -8.49 -10.34 6.88
CA LEU A 132 -9.95 -10.43 6.81
C LEU A 132 -10.43 -11.87 6.66
N ASP A 133 -9.78 -12.64 5.79
CA ASP A 133 -10.18 -14.03 5.51
C ASP A 133 -9.85 -14.96 6.67
N ASN A 134 -8.71 -14.76 7.35
CA ASN A 134 -8.40 -15.46 8.60
C ASN A 134 -9.46 -15.18 9.67
N HIS A 135 -9.80 -13.91 9.90
CA HIS A 135 -10.84 -13.55 10.86
C HIS A 135 -12.22 -14.14 10.51
N ARG A 136 -12.56 -14.27 9.22
CA ARG A 136 -13.80 -14.93 8.78
C ARG A 136 -13.79 -16.42 9.14
N THR A 137 -12.66 -17.09 8.90
CA THR A 137 -12.45 -18.51 9.22
C THR A 137 -12.53 -18.74 10.74
N ASP A 138 -11.82 -17.95 11.55
CA ASP A 138 -11.84 -18.05 13.01
C ASP A 138 -13.27 -17.92 13.57
N ARG A 139 -14.06 -16.98 13.05
CA ARG A 139 -15.46 -16.82 13.47
C ARG A 139 -16.37 -17.95 12.99
N ALA A 140 -16.03 -18.64 11.90
CA ALA A 140 -16.77 -19.81 11.45
C ALA A 140 -16.48 -21.01 12.37
N ASP A 141 -15.22 -21.20 12.76
CA ASP A 141 -14.78 -22.25 13.66
C ASP A 141 -15.34 -22.07 15.07
N GLN A 142 -15.32 -20.85 15.60
CA GLN A 142 -15.99 -20.51 16.87
C GLN A 142 -17.48 -20.88 16.82
N ARG A 143 -18.20 -20.50 15.76
CA ARG A 143 -19.61 -20.85 15.59
C ARG A 143 -19.85 -22.36 15.42
N ALA A 144 -18.88 -23.12 14.92
CA ALA A 144 -18.98 -24.57 14.85
C ALA A 144 -18.77 -25.20 16.24
N ALA A 145 -17.77 -24.73 17.00
CA ALA A 145 -17.50 -25.17 18.37
C ALA A 145 -18.66 -24.85 19.33
N ASP A 146 -19.25 -23.67 19.22
CA ASP A 146 -20.41 -23.25 20.01
C ASP A 146 -21.63 -24.16 19.74
N ARG A 147 -21.83 -24.56 18.48
CA ARG A 147 -22.90 -25.51 18.11
C ARG A 147 -22.64 -26.92 18.63
N ALA A 148 -21.40 -27.40 18.55
CA ALA A 148 -21.01 -28.71 19.06
C ALA A 148 -21.15 -28.80 20.59
N SER A 149 -20.72 -27.77 21.31
CA SER A 149 -20.87 -27.67 22.78
C SER A 149 -22.33 -27.56 23.21
N ALA A 150 -23.17 -26.80 22.49
CA ALA A 150 -24.60 -26.73 22.75
C ALA A 150 -25.35 -28.06 22.50
N GLN A 151 -24.89 -28.88 21.55
CA GLN A 151 -25.46 -30.22 21.29
C GLN A 151 -25.01 -31.26 22.32
N GLY A 152 -23.79 -31.14 22.87
CA GLY A 152 -23.25 -32.08 23.87
C GLY A 152 -23.96 -32.06 25.21
N TYR A 153 -24.63 -30.97 25.59
CA TYR A 153 -25.39 -30.86 26.85
C TYR A 153 -26.87 -31.24 26.73
N GLY A 154 -27.38 -31.56 25.54
CA GLY A 154 -28.79 -31.90 25.31
C GLY A 154 -29.12 -33.39 25.20
N GLY A 155 -28.11 -34.28 25.29
CA GLY A 155 -28.24 -35.71 25.01
C GLY A 155 -28.20 -36.64 26.23
N GLY A 156 -28.48 -36.14 27.43
CA GLY A 156 -28.45 -36.92 28.67
C GLY A 156 -29.64 -36.64 29.57
N ALA A 157 -30.78 -37.24 29.24
CA ALA A 157 -31.92 -37.49 30.14
C ALA A 157 -32.62 -38.76 29.69
#